data_AF-A0A926CQP0-F1
#
_entry.id   AF-A0A926CQP0-F1
#
_cell.length_a   1.000
_cell.length_b   1.000
_cell.length_c   1.000
_cell.angle_alpha   90.00
_cell.angle_beta   90.00
_cell.angle_gamma   90.00
#
_symmetry.space_group_name_H-M   'P 1'
#
loop_
_entity.id
_entity.type
_entity.pdbx_description
1 polymer ?
#
loop_
_entity_poly.entity_id
_entity_poly.type
_entity_poly.pdbx_seq_one_letter_code
_entity_poly.pdbx_strand_id
1 'polypeptide(L)'
;GLWVEVKNWGEAGFGLENHTSYHSNLSNPNWIEADYQADIMDAANEIRQRTGQPVRALITPFGSGYDLTNGTLFPGVANACKAADSPLVVGIVGGRSAIQLPTSQRAVYYLGRCTMGINDSNASGIWEVEHWV
;
A
#
# COMPACT_ATOMS: atom_id res chain seq x y z
N GLY A 1 8.79 2.21 25.22
CA GLY A 1 7.73 1.38 24.62
C GLY A 1 7.87 1.43 23.11
N LEU A 2 7.40 0.43 22.39
CA LEU A 2 7.62 0.28 20.94
C LEU A 2 7.29 1.55 20.13
N TRP A 3 6.18 2.22 20.45
CA TRP A 3 5.80 3.47 19.77
C TRP A 3 6.77 4.64 19.98
N VAL A 4 7.51 4.68 21.08
CA VAL A 4 8.55 5.70 21.31
C VAL A 4 9.71 5.50 20.35
N GLU A 5 10.11 4.25 20.11
CA GLU A 5 11.19 3.94 19.17
C GLU A 5 10.80 4.26 17.73
N VAL A 6 9.60 3.85 17.32
CA VAL A 6 9.06 4.17 15.98
C VAL A 6 8.96 5.69 15.78
N LYS A 7 8.51 6.43 16.79
CA LYS A 7 8.50 7.90 16.76
C LYS A 7 9.91 8.48 16.58
N ASN A 8 10.90 7.96 17.31
CA ASN A 8 12.29 8.41 17.19
C ASN A 8 12.87 8.16 15.78
N TRP A 9 12.48 7.07 15.11
CA TRP A 9 12.85 6.86 13.70
C TRP A 9 12.24 7.95 12.81
N GLY A 10 10.97 8.29 13.02
CA GLY A 10 10.34 9.42 12.33
C GLY A 10 11.09 10.74 12.52
N GLU A 11 11.48 11.06 13.77
CA GLU A 11 12.26 12.26 14.09
C GLU A 11 13.69 12.25 13.49
N ALA A 12 14.26 11.06 13.28
CA ALA A 12 15.52 10.87 12.58
C ALA A 12 15.40 10.96 11.05
N GLY A 13 14.20 11.17 10.51
CA GLY A 13 13.94 11.36 9.08
C GLY A 13 13.52 10.11 8.31
N PHE A 14 13.23 8.99 9.00
CA PHE A 14 12.65 7.81 8.36
C PHE A 14 11.16 8.05 8.05
N GLY A 15 10.73 7.65 6.85
CA GLY A 15 9.31 7.63 6.50
C GLY A 15 8.58 6.52 7.26
N LEU A 16 7.43 6.86 7.87
CA LEU A 16 6.57 5.91 8.56
C LEU A 16 5.29 5.73 7.75
N GLU A 17 5.16 4.59 7.07
CA GLU A 17 4.09 4.34 6.10
C GLU A 17 3.20 3.17 6.52
N ASN A 18 1.98 3.14 6.00
CA ASN A 18 0.97 2.17 6.37
C ASN A 18 1.24 0.81 5.71
N HIS A 19 1.18 -0.28 6.47
CA HIS A 19 1.23 -1.65 5.94
C HIS A 19 0.02 -2.49 6.38
N THR A 20 -1.13 -1.83 6.54
CA THR A 20 -2.40 -2.33 7.11
C THR A 20 -2.31 -2.64 8.61
N SER A 21 -3.46 -2.76 9.29
CA SER A 21 -3.53 -3.13 10.71
C SER A 21 -3.21 -4.62 10.92
N TYR A 22 -3.63 -5.48 9.98
CA TYR A 22 -3.58 -6.93 10.14
C TYR A 22 -2.76 -7.68 9.09
N HIS A 23 -2.00 -6.96 8.25
CA HIS A 23 -1.25 -7.54 7.13
C HIS A 23 -2.17 -8.35 6.19
N SER A 24 -3.35 -7.81 5.91
CA SER A 24 -4.43 -8.53 5.21
C SER A 24 -4.20 -8.63 3.70
N ASN A 25 -4.80 -9.65 3.09
CA ASN A 25 -4.95 -9.72 1.63
C ASN A 25 -6.07 -8.78 1.15
N LEU A 26 -5.68 -7.67 0.52
CA LEU A 26 -6.59 -6.63 0.01
C LEU A 26 -7.37 -7.06 -1.25
N SER A 27 -7.14 -8.27 -1.78
CA SER A 27 -7.94 -8.85 -2.87
C SER A 27 -9.05 -9.78 -2.38
N ASN A 28 -9.33 -9.81 -1.08
CA ASN A 28 -10.34 -10.70 -0.51
C ASN A 28 -11.74 -10.37 -1.09
N PRO A 29 -12.39 -11.31 -1.80
CA PRO A 29 -13.68 -11.05 -2.46
C PRO A 29 -14.82 -10.82 -1.47
N ASN A 30 -14.65 -11.18 -0.19
CA ASN A 30 -15.65 -11.00 0.85
C ASN A 30 -15.57 -9.63 1.54
N TRP A 31 -14.54 -8.83 1.24
CA TRP A 31 -14.37 -7.53 1.88
C TRP A 31 -15.37 -6.50 1.36
N ILE A 32 -15.94 -5.77 2.31
CA ILE A 32 -16.75 -4.58 2.06
C ILE A 32 -15.93 -3.31 2.35
N GLU A 33 -16.45 -2.16 1.95
CA GLU A 33 -15.80 -0.85 2.15
C GLU A 33 -15.37 -0.61 3.61
N ALA A 34 -16.17 -1.06 4.58
CA ALA A 34 -15.84 -0.92 6.00
C ALA A 34 -14.58 -1.70 6.41
N ASP A 35 -14.32 -2.86 5.79
CA ASP A 35 -13.12 -3.66 6.08
C ASP A 35 -11.87 -2.94 5.58
N TYR A 36 -11.93 -2.36 4.37
CA TYR A 36 -10.83 -1.55 3.84
C TYR A 36 -10.56 -0.33 4.71
N GLN A 37 -11.60 0.35 5.22
CA GLN A 37 -11.43 1.49 6.11
C GLN A 37 -10.80 1.07 7.44
N ALA A 38 -11.30 0.01 8.07
CA ALA A 38 -10.75 -0.49 9.33
C ALA A 38 -9.28 -0.95 9.20
N ASP A 39 -8.90 -1.53 8.07
CA ASP A 39 -7.55 -2.05 7.93
C ASP A 39 -6.54 -1.03 7.36
N ILE A 40 -6.98 -0.13 6.49
CA ILE A 40 -6.11 0.87 5.85
C ILE A 40 -6.19 2.21 6.57
N MET A 41 -7.39 2.77 6.74
CA MET A 41 -7.54 4.12 7.29
C MET A 41 -7.18 4.15 8.77
N ASP A 42 -7.65 3.20 9.57
CA ASP A 42 -7.37 3.19 11.00
C ASP A 42 -5.87 2.95 11.29
N ALA A 43 -5.21 2.09 10.51
CA ALA A 43 -3.75 1.90 10.60
C ALA A 43 -2.97 3.20 10.35
N ALA A 44 -3.32 3.94 9.29
CA ALA A 44 -2.69 5.22 8.99
C ALA A 44 -2.95 6.25 10.09
N ASN A 45 -4.17 6.27 10.62
CA ASN A 45 -4.54 7.16 11.72
C ASN A 45 -3.82 6.81 13.02
N GLU A 46 -3.65 5.53 13.34
CA GLU A 46 -2.89 5.13 14.52
C GLU A 46 -1.43 5.58 14.41
N ILE A 47 -0.76 5.35 13.28
CA ILE A 47 0.63 5.82 13.09
C ILE A 47 0.71 7.33 13.32
N ARG A 48 -0.19 8.13 12.72
CA ARG A 48 -0.23 9.59 12.92
C ARG A 48 -0.44 9.98 14.38
N GLN A 49 -1.40 9.35 15.05
CA GLN A 49 -1.73 9.67 16.45
C GLN A 49 -0.59 9.31 17.40
N ARG A 50 0.09 8.19 17.16
CA ARG A 50 1.16 7.68 18.03
C ARG A 50 2.48 8.40 17.83
N THR A 51 2.76 8.86 16.61
CA THR A 51 4.10 9.36 16.24
C THR A 51 4.12 10.85 15.89
N GLY A 52 2.98 11.43 15.53
CA GLY A 52 2.88 12.78 14.98
C GLY A 52 3.42 12.90 13.54
N GLN A 53 3.87 11.80 12.93
CA GLN A 53 4.44 11.79 11.59
C GLN A 53 3.35 11.67 10.52
N PRO A 54 3.54 12.26 9.33
CA PRO A 54 2.64 12.05 8.22
C PRO A 54 2.76 10.61 7.69
N VAL A 55 1.63 10.03 7.33
CA VAL A 55 1.53 8.80 6.53
C VAL A 55 1.08 9.21 5.14
N ARG A 56 1.82 8.83 4.11
CA ARG A 56 1.61 9.25 2.71
C ARG A 56 1.35 8.07 1.78
N ALA A 57 1.74 6.87 2.19
CA ALA A 57 1.66 5.67 1.41
C ALA A 57 0.98 4.53 2.17
N LEU A 58 0.17 3.76 1.43
CA LEU A 58 -0.13 2.37 1.75
C LEU A 58 0.88 1.49 1.01
N ILE A 59 1.73 0.79 1.75
CA ILE A 59 2.51 -0.32 1.24
C ILE A 59 1.60 -1.55 1.32
N THR A 60 1.31 -2.20 0.20
CA THR A 60 0.31 -3.27 0.19
C THR A 60 0.92 -4.60 0.64
N PRO A 61 0.33 -5.31 1.62
CA PRO A 61 0.71 -6.70 1.95
C PRO A 61 0.60 -7.58 0.70
N PHE A 62 1.61 -8.42 0.48
CA PHE A 62 1.68 -9.36 -0.65
C PHE A 62 1.57 -8.72 -2.05
N GLY A 63 1.65 -7.39 -2.16
CA GLY A 63 1.34 -6.70 -3.42
C GLY A 63 -0.15 -6.66 -3.78
N SER A 64 -1.04 -7.08 -2.87
CA SER A 64 -2.49 -7.10 -3.04
C SER A 64 -3.06 -5.67 -3.18
N GLY A 65 -4.29 -5.52 -3.66
CA GLY A 65 -4.90 -4.20 -3.81
C GLY A 65 -4.89 -3.61 -5.23
N TYR A 66 -4.14 -4.24 -6.14
CA TYR A 66 -4.11 -3.92 -7.57
C TYR A 66 -4.70 -5.07 -8.38
N ASP A 67 -5.71 -4.77 -9.19
CA ASP A 67 -6.29 -5.68 -10.17
C ASP A 67 -5.43 -5.69 -11.43
N LEU A 68 -4.63 -6.75 -11.58
CA LEU A 68 -3.79 -7.00 -12.75
C LEU A 68 -4.58 -7.14 -14.05
N THR A 69 -5.79 -7.69 -13.98
CA THR A 69 -6.62 -7.95 -15.16
C THR A 69 -7.12 -6.65 -15.76
N ASN A 70 -7.58 -5.75 -14.90
CA ASN A 70 -8.15 -4.47 -15.31
C ASN A 70 -7.12 -3.31 -15.30
N GLY A 71 -5.92 -3.54 -14.76
CA GLY A 71 -4.88 -2.52 -14.67
C GLY A 71 -5.23 -1.39 -13.69
N THR A 72 -6.01 -1.67 -12.64
CA THR A 72 -6.53 -0.65 -11.72
C THR A 72 -6.44 -1.06 -10.25
N LEU A 73 -6.35 -0.09 -9.35
CA LEU A 73 -6.57 -0.35 -7.91
C LEU A 73 -7.99 -0.87 -7.65
N PHE A 74 -8.14 -1.76 -6.67
CA PHE A 74 -9.47 -2.11 -6.17
C PHE A 74 -10.15 -0.85 -5.60
N PRO A 75 -11.45 -0.64 -5.89
CA PRO A 75 -12.15 0.56 -5.45
C PRO A 75 -12.09 0.80 -3.93
N GLY A 76 -12.24 -0.24 -3.11
CA GLY A 76 -12.15 -0.15 -1.66
C GLY A 76 -10.80 0.33 -1.16
N VAL A 77 -9.70 -0.15 -1.77
CA VAL A 77 -8.34 0.34 -1.48
C VAL A 77 -8.22 1.82 -1.84
N ALA A 78 -8.65 2.20 -3.04
CA ALA A 78 -8.56 3.60 -3.49
C ALA A 78 -9.39 4.55 -2.61
N ASN A 79 -10.58 4.12 -2.17
CA ASN A 79 -11.44 4.91 -1.29
C ASN A 79 -10.86 5.04 0.11
N ALA A 80 -10.41 3.94 0.71
CA ALA A 80 -9.79 3.96 2.02
C ALA A 80 -8.50 4.80 2.04
N CYS A 81 -7.67 4.73 1.00
CA CYS A 81 -6.49 5.60 0.85
C CYS A 81 -6.86 7.08 0.74
N LYS A 82 -7.94 7.44 0.03
CA LYS A 82 -8.44 8.83 0.00
C LYS A 82 -8.91 9.29 1.37
N ALA A 83 -9.71 8.47 2.06
CA ALA A 83 -10.21 8.76 3.40
C ALA A 83 -9.06 8.89 4.41
N ALA A 84 -7.99 8.14 4.20
CA ALA A 84 -6.78 8.19 4.99
C ALA A 84 -5.82 9.32 4.61
N ASP A 85 -6.09 10.16 3.60
CA ASP A 85 -5.11 11.14 3.06
C ASP A 85 -3.73 10.51 2.71
N SER A 86 -3.78 9.29 2.16
CA SER A 86 -2.59 8.54 1.71
C SER A 86 -2.61 8.45 0.19
N PRO A 87 -2.04 9.43 -0.53
CA PRO A 87 -2.14 9.52 -1.98
C PRO A 87 -1.33 8.46 -2.73
N LEU A 88 -0.49 7.68 -2.07
CA LEU A 88 0.33 6.65 -2.72
C LEU A 88 -0.11 5.25 -2.27
N VAL A 89 -0.23 4.34 -3.23
CA VAL A 89 -0.35 2.90 -3.00
C VAL A 89 0.85 2.25 -3.65
N VAL A 90 1.62 1.50 -2.87
CA VAL A 90 2.88 0.93 -3.29
C VAL A 90 2.77 -0.60 -3.24
N GLY A 91 2.79 -1.24 -4.40
CA GLY A 91 2.74 -2.69 -4.53
C GLY A 91 3.99 -3.27 -5.19
N ILE A 92 3.88 -4.51 -5.67
CA ILE A 92 4.98 -5.24 -6.33
C ILE A 92 4.81 -5.31 -7.85
N VAL A 93 3.62 -4.98 -8.37
CA VAL A 93 3.33 -5.06 -9.80
C VAL A 93 3.94 -3.87 -10.53
N GLY A 94 4.64 -4.12 -11.64
CA GLY A 94 5.01 -3.09 -12.61
C GLY A 94 6.16 -2.17 -12.19
N GLY A 95 7.00 -2.54 -11.23
CA GLY A 95 7.99 -1.66 -10.60
C GLY A 95 9.09 -1.04 -11.49
N ARG A 96 9.23 -1.47 -12.74
CA ARG A 96 10.22 -0.91 -13.69
C ARG A 96 9.62 0.14 -14.63
N SER A 97 8.29 0.21 -14.71
CA SER A 97 7.58 1.08 -15.64
C SER A 97 6.68 2.01 -14.85
N ALA A 98 6.82 3.31 -15.04
CA ALA A 98 5.79 4.24 -14.61
C ALA A 98 4.47 3.78 -15.25
N ILE A 99 3.52 3.32 -14.44
CA ILE A 99 2.17 3.08 -14.92
C ILE A 99 1.66 4.47 -15.33
N GLN A 100 1.38 4.66 -16.61
CA GLN A 100 0.76 5.89 -17.10
C GLN A 100 -0.63 5.99 -16.49
N LEU A 101 -0.73 6.75 -15.41
CA LEU A 101 -2.02 7.08 -14.80
C LEU A 101 -2.59 8.29 -15.56
N PRO A 102 -3.81 8.20 -16.11
CA PRO A 102 -4.47 9.33 -16.76
C PRO A 102 -4.49 10.54 -15.82
N THR A 103 -3.98 11.68 -16.30
CA THR A 103 -3.72 12.90 -15.52
C THR A 103 -4.97 13.62 -15.01
N SER A 104 -6.16 13.24 -15.46
CA SER A 104 -7.36 14.05 -15.22
C SER A 104 -8.14 13.71 -13.95
N GLN A 105 -7.96 12.56 -13.27
CA GLN A 105 -8.96 12.13 -12.27
C GLN A 105 -8.55 11.21 -11.09
N ARG A 106 -7.33 11.23 -10.51
CA ARG A 106 -7.12 10.47 -9.24
C ARG A 106 -6.30 11.18 -8.16
N ALA A 107 -6.88 11.21 -6.96
CA ALA A 107 -6.27 11.60 -5.68
C ALA A 107 -5.34 10.51 -5.10
N VAL A 108 -5.28 9.31 -5.70
CA VAL A 108 -4.47 8.17 -5.24
C VAL A 108 -3.76 7.52 -6.43
N TYR A 109 -2.44 7.36 -6.31
CA TYR A 109 -1.52 6.86 -7.33
C TYR A 109 -0.98 5.48 -6.94
N TYR A 110 -0.92 4.55 -7.89
CA TYR A 110 -0.26 3.27 -7.69
C TYR A 110 1.18 3.30 -8.20
N LEU A 111 2.11 2.80 -7.39
CA LEU A 111 3.53 2.68 -7.68
C LEU A 111 3.94 1.21 -7.51
N GLY A 112 4.45 0.61 -8.58
CA GLY A 112 5.12 -0.68 -8.49
C GLY A 112 6.51 -0.57 -7.86
N ARG A 113 6.98 -1.64 -7.23
CA ARG A 113 8.38 -1.75 -6.74
C ARG A 113 9.16 -2.82 -7.49
N CYS A 114 10.46 -2.61 -7.62
CA CYS A 114 11.41 -3.65 -8.03
C CYS A 114 11.87 -4.42 -6.78
N THR A 115 11.84 -5.75 -6.84
CA THR A 115 12.41 -6.58 -5.78
C THR A 115 13.94 -6.56 -5.85
N MET A 116 14.60 -6.51 -4.69
CA MET A 116 16.06 -6.51 -4.61
C MET A 116 16.59 -7.92 -4.83
N GLY A 117 17.53 -8.10 -5.78
CA GLY A 117 18.29 -9.35 -5.95
C GLY A 117 17.63 -10.48 -6.73
N ILE A 118 16.41 -10.28 -7.25
CA ILE A 118 15.76 -11.21 -8.18
C ILE A 118 15.83 -10.60 -9.57
N ASN A 119 16.18 -11.42 -10.56
CA ASN A 119 16.37 -10.95 -11.92
C ASN A 119 15.15 -10.20 -12.45
N ASP A 120 15.45 -9.41 -13.45
CA ASP A 120 14.63 -8.35 -14.00
C ASP A 120 13.36 -8.78 -14.77
N SER A 121 12.83 -9.99 -14.55
CA SER A 121 11.77 -10.60 -15.37
C SER A 121 10.39 -10.62 -14.69
N ASN A 122 9.31 -10.54 -15.49
CA ASN A 122 7.91 -10.68 -15.05
C ASN A 122 7.63 -11.97 -14.23
N ALA A 123 8.50 -12.97 -14.33
CA ALA A 123 8.40 -14.21 -13.58
C ALA A 123 8.53 -14.00 -12.06
N SER A 124 9.21 -12.93 -11.60
CA SER A 124 9.42 -12.68 -10.16
C SER A 124 8.14 -12.19 -9.47
N GLY A 125 7.40 -11.27 -10.09
CA GLY A 125 6.10 -10.83 -9.58
C GLY A 125 5.06 -11.94 -9.63
N ILE A 126 5.12 -12.83 -10.62
CA ILE A 126 4.25 -14.01 -10.70
C ILE A 126 4.62 -15.02 -9.61
N TRP A 127 5.91 -15.28 -9.38
CA TRP A 127 6.35 -16.23 -8.34
C TRP A 127 5.92 -15.80 -6.93
N GLU A 128 6.05 -14.51 -6.58
CA GLU A 128 5.60 -14.02 -5.27
C GLU A 128 4.09 -14.16 -5.09
N VAL A 129 3.30 -13.86 -6.13
CA VAL A 129 1.84 -14.04 -6.11
C VAL A 129 1.48 -15.53 -6.02
N GLU A 130 2.18 -16.41 -6.72
CA GLU A 130 1.87 -17.86 -6.74
C GLU A 130 2.26 -18.60 -5.45
N HIS A 131 3.24 -18.10 -4.69
CA HIS A 131 3.77 -18.80 -3.51
C HIS A 131 3.32 -18.19 -2.17
N TRP A 132 2.87 -16.92 -2.17
CA TRP A 132 2.61 -16.18 -0.94
C TRP A 132 1.27 -15.45 -0.89
N VAL A 133 0.40 -15.60 -1.91
CA VAL A 133 -1.00 -15.10 -1.92
C VAL A 133 -1.98 -16.28 -1.80
#